data_AF-C7H0K1-F1
#
_entry.id   AF-C7H0K1-F1
#
_cell.length_a   1.000
_cell.length_b   1.000
_cell.length_c   1.000
_cell.angle_alpha   90.00
_cell.angle_beta   90.00
_cell.angle_gamma   90.00
#
_symmetry.space_group_name_H-M   'P 1'
#
loop_
_entity.id
_entity.type
_entity.pdbx_description
1 polymer ?
#
loop_
_entity_poly.entity_id
_entity_poly.type
_entity_poly.pdbx_seq_one_letter_code
_entity_poly.pdbx_strand_id
1 'polypeptide(L)'
;MQHYEGQEKSKIEMVASAEITQVDGVINLVYDESALPDKEGWSTLLEIVSGRVYLTRKDDKGNVAEKILFEKNLVSRFVMDTPMGDLDIYVETDKVDNNIVPEGRGSLIIDYRIQLGNAIRGFARMEITIL
;
A
#
# COMPACT_ATOMS: atom_id res chain seq x y z
N MET A 1 -18.71 -24.28 2.64
CA MET A 1 -17.51 -23.65 2.06
C MET A 1 -17.83 -23.30 0.62
N GLN A 2 -17.96 -22.01 0.31
CA GLN A 2 -18.16 -21.58 -1.07
C GLN A 2 -16.86 -20.94 -1.53
N HIS A 3 -16.12 -21.67 -2.37
CA HIS A 3 -15.02 -21.12 -3.17
C HIS A 3 -15.66 -20.38 -4.34
N TYR A 4 -15.41 -19.08 -4.47
CA TYR A 4 -15.67 -18.33 -5.70
C TYR A 4 -14.41 -18.41 -6.57
N GLU A 5 -14.28 -19.47 -7.34
CA GLU A 5 -13.38 -19.47 -8.51
C GLU A 5 -13.99 -18.55 -9.57
N GLY A 6 -13.23 -17.53 -10.01
CA GLY A 6 -13.61 -16.69 -11.16
C GLY A 6 -13.74 -15.19 -10.91
N GLN A 7 -13.30 -14.64 -9.77
CA GLN A 7 -13.23 -13.18 -9.64
C GLN A 7 -12.09 -12.65 -10.53
N GLU A 8 -12.41 -11.88 -11.57
CA GLU A 8 -11.39 -11.23 -12.40
C GLU A 8 -10.47 -10.38 -11.53
N LYS A 9 -9.16 -10.45 -11.79
CA LYS A 9 -8.20 -9.56 -11.16
C LYS A 9 -8.50 -8.13 -11.62
N SER A 10 -9.04 -7.31 -10.74
CA SER A 10 -9.17 -5.87 -10.99
C SER A 10 -7.78 -5.24 -11.01
N LYS A 11 -7.42 -4.62 -12.13
CA LYS A 11 -6.19 -3.84 -12.26
C LYS A 11 -6.52 -2.35 -12.19
N ILE A 12 -5.82 -1.63 -11.32
CA ILE A 12 -5.89 -0.17 -11.21
C ILE A 12 -4.48 0.35 -11.50
N GLU A 13 -4.37 1.32 -12.40
CA GLU A 13 -3.11 1.97 -12.76
C GLU A 13 -3.25 3.48 -12.65
N MET A 14 -2.18 4.14 -12.20
CA MET A 14 -2.09 5.57 -12.08
C MET A 14 -0.66 6.01 -12.42
N VAL A 15 -0.52 7.19 -13.01
CA VAL A 15 0.76 7.87 -13.17
C VAL A 15 0.67 9.19 -12.42
N ALA A 16 1.62 9.44 -11.52
CA ALA A 16 1.69 10.65 -10.72
C ALA A 16 3.14 11.13 -10.61
N SER A 17 3.31 12.44 -10.41
CA SER A 17 4.58 12.99 -9.96
C SER A 17 4.81 12.60 -8.50
N ALA A 18 6.04 12.28 -8.15
CA ALA A 18 6.41 11.93 -6.78
C ALA A 18 7.58 12.79 -6.31
N GLU A 19 7.56 13.16 -5.02
CA GLU A 19 8.71 13.71 -4.33
C GLU A 19 9.51 12.57 -3.72
N ILE A 20 10.81 12.52 -4.03
CA ILE A 20 11.70 11.43 -3.59
C ILE A 20 12.87 12.04 -2.84
N THR A 21 13.10 11.55 -1.63
CA THR A 21 14.27 11.92 -0.83
C THR A 21 14.93 10.67 -0.26
N GLN A 22 16.24 10.73 -0.05
CA GLN A 22 16.98 9.65 0.60
C GLN A 22 17.70 10.20 1.84
N VAL A 23 17.44 9.59 2.99
CA VAL A 23 18.06 9.96 4.27
C VAL A 23 18.48 8.68 4.98
N ASP A 24 19.76 8.57 5.35
CA ASP A 24 20.32 7.42 6.09
C ASP A 24 20.00 6.04 5.46
N GLY A 25 19.98 5.98 4.13
CA GLY A 25 19.67 4.74 3.39
C GLY A 25 18.18 4.41 3.30
N VAL A 26 17.30 5.25 3.83
CA VAL A 26 15.84 5.17 3.69
C VAL A 26 15.41 6.01 2.51
N ILE A 27 14.65 5.42 1.58
CA ILE A 27 14.03 6.15 0.48
C ILE A 27 12.62 6.54 0.91
N ASN A 28 12.33 7.83 0.91
CA ASN A 28 10.99 8.38 1.14
C ASN A 28 10.41 8.78 -0.21
N LEU A 29 9.27 8.19 -0.56
CA LEU A 29 8.53 8.49 -1.78
C LEU A 29 7.13 8.99 -1.40
N VAL A 30 6.83 10.24 -1.74
CA VAL A 30 5.52 10.85 -1.51
C VAL A 30 4.85 11.09 -2.86
N TYR A 31 3.61 10.65 -3.00
CA TYR A 31 2.81 10.93 -4.19
C TYR A 31 1.36 11.24 -3.83
N ASP A 32 0.73 12.01 -4.70
CA ASP A 32 -0.68 12.35 -4.64
C ASP A 32 -1.52 11.25 -5.33
N GLU A 33 -2.64 10.89 -4.71
CA GLU A 33 -3.55 9.84 -5.18
C GLU A 33 -4.79 10.40 -5.89
N SER A 34 -4.87 11.70 -6.17
CA SER A 34 -6.06 12.34 -6.73
C SER A 34 -6.43 11.87 -8.14
N ALA A 35 -5.53 11.18 -8.84
CA ALA A 35 -5.86 10.54 -10.11
C ALA A 35 -6.62 9.20 -9.93
N LEU A 36 -6.72 8.67 -8.71
CA LEU A 36 -7.61 7.56 -8.38
C LEU A 36 -9.04 8.07 -8.12
N PRO A 37 -10.08 7.30 -8.52
CA PRO A 37 -11.45 7.61 -8.16
C PRO A 37 -11.61 7.68 -6.63
N ASP A 38 -12.40 8.65 -6.16
CA ASP A 38 -12.73 8.85 -4.73
C ASP A 38 -11.52 9.13 -3.81
N LYS A 39 -10.40 9.59 -4.38
CA LYS A 39 -9.15 9.88 -3.66
C LYS A 39 -8.61 11.29 -3.92
N GLU A 40 -9.47 12.21 -4.34
CA GLU A 40 -9.10 13.62 -4.51
C GLU A 40 -8.53 14.20 -3.20
N GLY A 41 -7.31 14.74 -3.25
CA GLY A 41 -6.58 15.29 -2.11
C GLY A 41 -5.87 14.26 -1.23
N TRP A 42 -6.01 12.96 -1.50
CA TRP A 42 -5.32 11.92 -0.73
C TRP A 42 -3.84 11.84 -1.13
N SER A 43 -3.00 11.45 -0.19
CA SER A 43 -1.57 11.26 -0.44
C SER A 43 -1.03 10.03 0.27
N THR A 44 0.03 9.46 -0.31
CA THR A 44 0.73 8.31 0.26
C THR A 44 2.21 8.61 0.39
N LEU A 45 2.74 8.32 1.57
CA LEU A 45 4.17 8.26 1.86
C LEU A 45 4.59 6.79 1.96
N LEU A 46 5.62 6.42 1.22
CA LEU A 46 6.34 5.17 1.36
C LEU A 46 7.74 5.43 1.94
N GLU A 47 8.05 4.79 3.04
CA GLU A 47 9.40 4.76 3.63
C GLU A 47 9.98 3.36 3.37
N ILE A 48 10.97 3.30 2.48
CA ILE A 48 11.48 2.05 1.91
C ILE A 48 12.89 1.80 2.43
N VAL A 49 13.07 0.67 3.11
CA VAL A 49 14.34 0.26 3.72
C VAL A 49 14.58 -1.22 3.45
N SER A 50 15.42 -1.52 2.46
CA SER A 50 15.72 -2.90 2.05
C SER A 50 14.42 -3.69 1.75
N GLY A 51 14.12 -4.76 2.49
CA GLY A 51 12.91 -5.58 2.37
C GLY A 51 11.72 -5.13 3.22
N ARG A 52 11.75 -3.91 3.77
CA ARG A 52 10.66 -3.31 4.57
C ARG A 52 10.13 -2.06 3.90
N VAL A 53 8.81 -1.90 3.89
CA VAL A 53 8.14 -0.69 3.41
C VAL A 53 7.09 -0.26 4.43
N TYR A 54 7.18 0.97 4.91
CA TYR A 54 6.09 1.60 5.67
C TYR A 54 5.27 2.44 4.72
N LEU A 55 3.98 2.14 4.62
CA LEU A 55 3.00 2.95 3.93
C LEU A 55 2.24 3.76 4.98
N THR A 56 2.20 5.08 4.81
CA THR A 56 1.28 5.96 5.51
C THR A 56 0.45 6.69 4.47
N ARG A 57 -0.87 6.48 4.48
CA ARG A 57 -1.79 7.19 3.61
C ARG A 57 -2.60 8.20 4.42
N LYS A 58 -2.77 9.39 3.86
CA LYS A 58 -3.53 10.49 4.44
C LYS A 58 -4.72 10.85 3.57
N ASP A 59 -5.82 11.21 4.22
CA ASP A 59 -7.00 11.77 3.56
C ASP A 59 -6.76 13.23 3.10
N ASP A 60 -7.75 13.81 2.44
CA ASP A 60 -7.79 15.19 1.95
C ASP A 60 -7.64 16.25 3.05
N LYS A 61 -7.81 15.87 4.31
CA LYS A 61 -7.66 16.72 5.49
C LYS A 61 -6.32 16.49 6.20
N GLY A 62 -5.48 15.59 5.70
CA GLY A 62 -4.20 15.23 6.26
C GLY A 62 -4.26 14.28 7.47
N ASN A 63 -5.44 13.73 7.79
CA ASN A 63 -5.55 12.69 8.81
C ASN A 63 -4.95 11.39 8.29
N VAL A 64 -4.29 10.63 9.16
CA VAL A 64 -3.78 9.32 8.79
C VAL A 64 -4.95 8.34 8.67
N ALA A 65 -5.23 7.89 7.44
CA ALA A 65 -6.28 6.94 7.13
C ALA A 65 -5.81 5.49 7.34
N GLU A 66 -4.55 5.19 7.00
CA GLU A 66 -3.97 3.86 7.17
C GLU A 66 -2.46 3.93 7.37
N LYS A 67 -1.95 2.97 8.14
CA LYS A 67 -0.52 2.66 8.27
C LYS A 67 -0.31 1.17 8.10
N ILE A 68 0.59 0.80 7.19
CA ILE A 68 0.87 -0.60 6.88
C ILE A 68 2.38 -0.79 6.85
N LEU A 69 2.89 -1.73 7.64
CA LEU A 69 4.23 -2.28 7.46
C LEU A 69 4.14 -3.50 6.53
N PHE A 70 4.78 -3.39 5.39
CA PHE A 70 5.05 -4.52 4.51
C PHE A 70 6.44 -5.08 4.83
N GLU A 71 6.46 -6.25 5.42
CA GLU A 71 7.64 -7.06 5.66
C GLU A 71 7.24 -8.52 5.61
N LYS A 72 7.99 -9.34 4.86
CA LYS A 72 7.64 -10.74 4.62
C LYS A 72 7.31 -11.50 5.91
N ASN A 73 6.17 -12.19 5.91
CA ASN A 73 5.60 -12.97 7.02
C ASN A 73 5.13 -12.14 8.23
N LEU A 74 5.09 -10.80 8.14
CA LEU A 74 4.47 -9.95 9.16
C LEU A 74 3.03 -9.58 8.79
N VAL A 75 2.24 -9.34 9.84
CA VAL A 75 0.86 -8.90 9.76
C VAL A 75 0.75 -7.50 10.35
N SER A 76 0.29 -6.55 9.54
CA SER A 76 -0.13 -5.22 9.99
C SER A 76 -1.64 -5.22 10.27
N ARG A 77 -2.08 -4.42 11.25
CA ARG A 77 -3.50 -4.22 11.57
C ARG A 77 -3.80 -2.72 11.61
N PHE A 78 -4.92 -2.33 11.02
CA PHE A 78 -5.51 -1.00 11.21
C PHE A 78 -7.03 -1.09 11.28
N VAL A 79 -7.67 -0.06 11.82
CA VAL A 79 -9.11 0.05 11.95
C VAL A 79 -9.61 1.06 10.92
N MET A 80 -10.59 0.66 10.12
CA MET A 80 -11.28 1.54 9.18
C MET A 80 -12.65 1.88 9.75
N ASP A 81 -12.94 3.16 9.91
CA ASP A 81 -14.27 3.63 10.27
C ASP A 81 -15.19 3.49 9.05
N THR A 82 -16.35 2.87 9.24
CA THR A 82 -17.36 2.71 8.21
C THR A 82 -18.71 3.19 8.74
N PRO A 83 -19.68 3.55 7.87
CA PRO A 83 -21.02 3.90 8.32
C PRO A 83 -21.72 2.82 9.17
N MET A 84 -21.25 1.57 9.10
CA MET A 84 -21.77 0.43 9.86
C MET A 84 -20.97 0.13 11.14
N GLY A 85 -19.97 0.95 11.45
CA GLY A 85 -19.05 0.80 12.58
C GLY A 85 -17.62 0.47 12.16
N ASP A 86 -16.76 0.34 13.17
CA ASP A 86 -15.34 0.04 13.00
C ASP A 86 -15.12 -1.34 12.40
N LEU A 87 -14.24 -1.41 11.39
CA LEU A 87 -13.82 -2.65 10.76
C LEU A 87 -12.32 -2.87 10.93
N ASP A 88 -11.97 -4.01 11.52
CA ASP A 88 -10.58 -4.47 11.60
C ASP A 88 -10.09 -5.01 10.25
N ILE A 89 -8.99 -4.43 9.78
CA ILE A 89 -8.28 -4.83 8.58
C ILE A 89 -6.93 -5.41 8.99
N TYR A 90 -6.63 -6.61 8.48
CA TYR A 90 -5.34 -7.26 8.64
C TYR A 90 -4.66 -7.39 7.28
N VAL A 91 -3.38 -7.06 7.23
CA VAL A 91 -2.57 -7.12 6.01
C VAL A 91 -1.38 -8.03 6.27
N GLU A 92 -1.38 -9.20 5.66
CA GLU A 92 -0.28 -10.18 5.74
C GLU A 92 0.60 -10.05 4.49
N THR A 93 1.89 -9.84 4.69
CA THR A 93 2.83 -9.61 3.57
C THR A 93 3.50 -10.90 3.15
N ASP A 94 3.34 -11.29 1.89
CA ASP A 94 3.92 -12.50 1.32
C ASP A 94 5.29 -12.23 0.68
N LYS A 95 5.45 -11.06 0.04
CA LYS A 95 6.68 -10.65 -0.65
C LYS A 95 6.88 -9.13 -0.63
N VAL A 96 8.13 -8.71 -0.48
CA VAL A 96 8.62 -7.38 -0.84
C VAL A 96 9.84 -7.57 -1.73
N ASP A 97 9.83 -7.00 -2.93
CA ASP A 97 10.90 -7.03 -3.91
C ASP A 97 11.26 -5.59 -4.27
N ASN A 98 12.36 -5.10 -3.71
CA ASN A 98 12.79 -3.72 -3.85
C ASN A 98 14.06 -3.65 -4.70
N ASN A 99 13.94 -3.05 -5.88
CA ASN A 99 15.03 -2.81 -6.82
C ASN A 99 15.22 -1.30 -7.08
N ILE A 100 14.76 -0.44 -6.17
CA ILE A 100 14.96 1.00 -6.27
C ILE A 100 16.43 1.32 -5.93
N VAL A 101 17.10 1.98 -6.87
CA VAL A 101 18.50 2.42 -6.72
C VAL A 101 18.58 3.75 -5.96
N PRO A 102 19.75 4.12 -5.39
CA PRO A 102 19.92 5.36 -4.63
C PRO A 102 19.50 6.63 -5.37
N GLU A 103 19.57 6.64 -6.70
CA GLU A 103 19.13 7.75 -7.55
C GLU A 103 17.59 7.90 -7.60
N GLY A 104 16.85 7.04 -6.90
CA GLY A 104 15.39 7.09 -6.80
C GLY A 104 14.65 6.40 -7.95
N ARG A 105 15.36 5.74 -8.87
CA ARG A 105 14.78 4.99 -10.00
C ARG A 105 14.65 3.50 -9.68
N GLY A 106 13.78 2.79 -10.40
CA GLY A 106 13.66 1.34 -10.30
C GLY A 106 12.25 0.89 -10.00
N SER A 107 12.10 -0.26 -9.33
CA SER A 107 10.79 -0.84 -9.06
C SER A 107 10.65 -1.41 -7.66
N LEU A 108 9.43 -1.38 -7.16
CA LEU A 108 8.99 -1.99 -5.91
C LEU A 108 7.78 -2.87 -6.19
N ILE A 109 7.85 -4.15 -5.81
CA ILE A 109 6.74 -5.10 -5.90
C ILE A 109 6.42 -5.60 -4.50
N ILE A 110 5.14 -5.52 -4.11
CA ILE A 110 4.65 -6.03 -2.85
C ILE A 110 3.46 -6.97 -3.12
N ASP A 111 3.58 -8.22 -2.70
CA ASP A 111 2.49 -9.20 -2.71
C ASP A 111 1.96 -9.35 -1.27
N TYR A 112 0.65 -9.20 -1.09
CA TYR A 112 0.03 -9.23 0.23
C TYR A 112 -1.41 -9.73 0.20
N ARG A 113 -1.88 -10.18 1.36
CA ARG A 113 -3.24 -10.61 1.59
C ARG A 113 -3.93 -9.65 2.54
N ILE A 114 -5.14 -9.24 2.19
CA ILE A 114 -6.01 -8.45 3.07
C ILE A 114 -7.05 -9.38 3.66
N GLN A 115 -7.22 -9.33 4.98
CA GLN A 115 -8.30 -9.99 5.68
C GLN A 115 -9.18 -8.95 6.37
N LEU A 116 -10.49 -9.02 6.12
CA LEU A 116 -11.50 -8.20 6.79
C LEU A 116 -12.31 -9.08 7.74
N GLY A 117 -12.26 -8.77 9.03
CA GLY A 117 -12.86 -9.61 10.08
C GLY A 117 -12.41 -11.07 10.01
N ASN A 118 -13.35 -12.01 10.12
CA ASN A 118 -13.06 -13.45 10.23
C ASN A 118 -13.24 -14.26 8.92
N ALA A 119 -13.64 -13.63 7.81
CA ALA A 119 -14.16 -14.39 6.66
C ALA A 119 -13.68 -13.93 5.28
N ILE A 120 -13.44 -12.64 5.06
CA ILE A 120 -13.11 -12.13 3.72
C ILE A 120 -11.61 -12.05 3.58
N ARG A 121 -11.07 -12.72 2.56
CA ARG A 121 -9.65 -12.68 2.19
C ARG A 121 -9.50 -12.27 0.73
N GLY A 122 -8.72 -11.23 0.49
CA GLY A 122 -8.30 -10.79 -0.84
C GLY A 122 -6.80 -10.95 -1.01
N PHE A 123 -6.38 -11.16 -2.25
CA PHE A 123 -4.97 -11.13 -2.65
C PHE A 123 -4.75 -9.87 -3.47
N ALA A 124 -3.70 -9.12 -3.16
CA ALA A 124 -3.35 -7.90 -3.85
C ALA A 124 -1.86 -7.90 -4.18
N ARG A 125 -1.54 -7.25 -5.30
CA ARG A 125 -0.18 -6.91 -5.68
C ARG A 125 -0.11 -5.42 -5.93
N MET A 126 0.86 -4.76 -5.31
CA MET A 126 1.23 -3.39 -5.61
C MET A 126 2.55 -3.40 -6.39
N GLU A 127 2.56 -2.77 -7.56
CA GLU A 127 3.77 -2.57 -8.38
C GLU A 127 3.96 -1.07 -8.59
N ILE A 128 5.14 -0.56 -8.21
CA ILE A 128 5.53 0.84 -8.41
C ILE A 128 6.79 0.84 -9.27
N THR A 129 6.79 1.66 -10.31
CA THR A 129 7.96 1.88 -11.18
C THR A 129 8.27 3.36 -11.22
N ILE A 130 9.54 3.71 -11.01
CA ILE A 130 10.04 5.09 -11.02
C ILE A 130 11.04 5.21 -12.19
N LEU A 131 10.76 6.17 -13.09
CA LEU A 131 11.45 6.36 -14.37
C LEU A 131 12.60 7.38 -14.29
#